data_AF-A0A554N8E8-F1
#
_entry.id   AF-A0A554N8E8-F1
#
_cell.length_a   1.000
_cell.length_b   1.000
_cell.length_c   1.000
_cell.angle_alpha   90.00
_cell.angle_beta   90.00
_cell.angle_gamma   90.00
#
_symmetry.space_group_name_H-M   'P 1'
#
loop_
_entity.id
_entity.type
_entity.pdbx_description
1 polymer ?
#
loop_
_entity_poly.entity_id
_entity_poly.type
_entity_poly.pdbx_seq_one_letter_code
_entity_poly.pdbx_strand_id
1 'polypeptide(L)'
;MSRTSDASASDERVHEQYVLDVSIIRTRPEGSEKPQYRFEAPDHVPVTFSDPEMATLYADVYFAVNGFVEEGTGTRGIPPEVVQAGKHAMAAYLVTQMSLFWVSSFYGTEPTRIERYIGQVREQAASIRAQAG
;
A
#
# COMPACT_ATOMS: atom_id res chain seq x y z
N MET A 1 -5.96 -13.67 43.69
CA MET A 1 -5.17 -14.02 42.49
C MET A 1 -5.81 -13.37 41.27
N SER A 2 -5.04 -13.26 40.18
CA SER A 2 -5.31 -12.55 38.92
C SER A 2 -4.80 -11.11 38.86
N ARG A 3 -3.49 -11.00 38.60
CA ARG A 3 -2.94 -9.88 37.84
C ARG A 3 -3.44 -10.04 36.41
N THR A 4 -4.22 -9.08 35.93
CA THR A 4 -4.39 -8.85 34.50
C THR A 4 -2.99 -8.56 33.96
N SER A 5 -2.46 -9.51 33.20
CA SER A 5 -1.27 -9.30 32.39
C SER A 5 -1.65 -8.28 31.33
N ASP A 6 -1.30 -7.03 31.58
CA ASP A 6 -1.29 -5.97 30.58
C ASP A 6 -0.28 -6.39 29.50
N ALA A 7 -0.79 -7.06 28.46
CA ALA A 7 0.00 -7.40 27.29
C ALA A 7 0.41 -6.08 26.66
N SER A 8 1.71 -5.77 26.77
CA SER A 8 2.43 -4.61 26.22
C SER A 8 1.57 -3.72 25.31
N ALA A 9 1.27 -2.50 25.76
CA ALA A 9 0.79 -1.43 24.89
C ALA A 9 1.65 -1.44 23.62
N SER A 10 1.06 -1.92 22.53
CA SER A 10 1.75 -2.08 21.26
C SER A 10 2.19 -0.68 20.83
N ASP A 11 3.44 -0.50 20.36
CA ASP A 11 3.93 0.79 19.81
C ASP A 11 3.30 1.05 18.43
N GLU A 12 2.01 0.76 18.32
CA GLU A 12 1.16 0.97 17.16
C GLU A 12 0.61 2.38 17.22
N ARG A 13 0.80 3.11 16.12
CA ARG A 13 0.26 4.46 15.95
C ARG A 13 -0.27 4.57 14.54
N VAL A 14 -1.41 5.22 14.37
CA VAL A 14 -1.92 5.58 13.05
C VAL A 14 -0.88 6.48 12.37
N HIS A 15 -0.32 6.02 11.25
CA HIS A 15 0.55 6.80 10.38
C HIS A 15 -0.29 7.70 9.48
N GLU A 16 -1.32 7.12 8.87
CA GLU A 16 -2.24 7.80 7.98
C GLU A 16 -3.63 7.13 8.08
N GLN A 17 -4.69 7.95 8.07
CA GLN A 17 -6.08 7.49 8.10
C GLN A 17 -6.81 8.01 6.87
N TYR A 18 -7.57 7.13 6.22
CA TYR A 18 -8.37 7.45 5.05
C TYR A 18 -9.86 7.18 5.34
N VAL A 19 -10.70 7.49 4.36
CA VAL A 19 -12.11 7.09 4.32
C VAL A 19 -12.26 5.56 4.20
N LEU A 20 -13.47 5.04 4.42
CA LEU A 20 -13.83 3.62 4.27
C LEU A 20 -13.02 2.66 5.18
N ASP A 21 -12.70 3.11 6.41
CA ASP A 21 -11.93 2.34 7.40
C ASP A 21 -10.57 1.84 6.91
N VAL A 22 -9.99 2.52 5.91
CA VAL A 22 -8.64 2.25 5.42
C VAL A 22 -7.63 3.07 6.21
N SER A 23 -6.54 2.44 6.66
CA SER A 23 -5.48 3.12 7.39
C SER A 23 -4.11 2.49 7.18
N ILE A 24 -3.07 3.25 7.49
CA ILE A 24 -1.70 2.75 7.62
C ILE A 24 -1.32 2.87 9.09
N ILE A 25 -1.01 1.73 9.71
CA ILE A 25 -0.56 1.65 11.09
C ILE A 25 0.95 1.54 11.12
N ARG A 26 1.62 2.50 11.74
CA ARG A 26 3.04 2.41 12.07
C ARG A 26 3.19 1.51 13.29
N THR A 27 3.96 0.44 13.15
CA THR A 27 4.30 -0.47 14.24
C THR A 27 5.80 -0.47 14.47
N ARG A 28 6.24 -0.77 15.70
CA ARG A 28 7.65 -1.09 15.98
C ARG A 28 7.71 -2.51 16.54
N PRO A 29 8.04 -3.51 15.70
CA PRO A 29 8.23 -4.88 16.18
C PRO A 29 9.30 -4.94 17.27
N GLU A 30 9.09 -5.80 18.26
CA GLU A 30 10.07 -6.02 19.33
C GLU A 30 11.41 -6.47 18.74
N GLY A 31 12.50 -5.84 19.17
CA GLY A 31 13.85 -6.13 18.66
C GLY A 31 14.18 -5.50 17.30
N SER A 32 13.27 -4.75 16.66
CA SER A 32 13.56 -3.98 15.45
C SER A 32 13.93 -2.53 15.78
N GLU A 33 15.02 -2.03 15.19
CA GLU A 33 15.40 -0.61 15.26
C GLU A 33 14.49 0.27 14.38
N LYS A 34 13.95 -0.30 13.30
CA LYS A 34 13.16 0.42 12.31
C LYS A 34 11.66 0.12 12.47
N PRO A 35 10.79 1.13 12.34
CA PRO A 35 9.36 0.90 12.30
C PRO A 35 8.96 0.19 11.00
N GLN A 36 7.78 -0.40 11.02
CA GLN A 36 7.08 -0.95 9.86
C GLN A 36 5.74 -0.24 9.68
N TYR A 37 5.18 -0.31 8.48
CA TYR A 37 3.95 0.38 8.10
C TYR A 37 2.98 -0.64 7.52
N ARG A 38 1.94 -0.97 8.28
CA ARG A 38 0.94 -1.98 7.94
C ARG A 38 -0.26 -1.29 7.32
N PHE A 39 -0.56 -1.59 6.06
CA PHE A 39 -1.79 -1.20 5.40
C PHE A 39 -2.93 -2.11 5.87
N GLU A 40 -4.04 -1.50 6.28
CA GLU A 40 -5.26 -2.16 6.72
C GLU A 40 -6.45 -1.56 5.97
N ALA A 41 -7.31 -2.43 5.43
CA ALA A 41 -8.57 -2.07 4.80
C ALA A 41 -9.61 -3.17 5.09
N PRO A 42 -10.91 -2.85 5.06
CA PRO A 42 -11.96 -3.85 5.16
C PRO A 42 -11.78 -4.94 4.09
N ASP A 43 -11.94 -6.21 4.50
CA ASP A 43 -11.84 -7.39 3.63
C ASP A 43 -10.51 -7.53 2.86
N HIS A 44 -9.46 -6.82 3.28
CA HIS A 44 -8.11 -6.92 2.72
C HIS A 44 -7.16 -7.59 3.70
N VAL A 45 -6.32 -8.52 3.22
CA VAL A 45 -5.27 -9.12 4.04
C VAL A 45 -4.23 -8.05 4.38
N PRO A 46 -3.89 -7.80 5.66
CA PRO A 46 -2.93 -6.75 6.00
C PRO A 46 -1.57 -6.97 5.33
N VAL A 47 -1.00 -5.90 4.78
CA VAL A 47 0.32 -5.92 4.12
C VAL A 47 1.24 -4.94 4.81
N THR A 48 2.49 -5.37 5.07
CA THR A 48 3.45 -4.58 5.84
C THR A 48 4.63 -4.15 4.97
N PHE A 49 4.99 -2.87 5.07
CA PHE A 49 6.10 -2.25 4.36
C PHE A 49 7.16 -1.74 5.34
N SER A 50 8.42 -1.75 4.91
CA SER A 50 9.51 -1.11 5.67
C SER A 50 9.63 0.40 5.40
N ASP A 51 9.01 0.87 4.32
CA ASP A 51 9.04 2.24 3.84
C ASP A 51 7.62 2.84 3.89
N PRO A 52 7.38 3.95 4.60
CA PRO A 52 6.07 4.59 4.63
C PRO A 52 5.59 5.02 3.24
N GLU A 53 6.49 5.46 2.35
CA GLU A 53 6.10 5.91 1.01
C GLU A 53 5.54 4.77 0.17
N MET A 54 6.04 3.55 0.35
CA MET A 54 5.52 2.36 -0.33
C MET A 54 4.17 1.95 0.22
N ALA A 55 3.95 2.08 1.54
CA ALA A 55 2.64 1.84 2.15
C ALA A 55 1.59 2.85 1.64
N THR A 56 1.93 4.13 1.59
CA THR A 56 1.04 5.17 1.05
C THR A 56 0.77 4.97 -0.44
N LEU A 57 1.79 4.62 -1.24
CA LEU A 57 1.60 4.31 -2.66
C LEU A 57 0.68 3.09 -2.86
N TYR A 58 0.81 2.06 -2.01
CA TYR A 58 -0.07 0.90 -2.05
C TYR A 58 -1.53 1.28 -1.75
N ALA A 59 -1.74 2.13 -0.74
CA ALA A 59 -3.06 2.69 -0.44
C ALA A 59 -3.61 3.51 -1.61
N ASP A 60 -2.78 4.32 -2.27
CA ASP A 60 -3.18 5.06 -3.47
C ASP A 60 -3.60 4.13 -4.61
N VAL A 61 -2.88 3.03 -4.86
CA VAL A 61 -3.30 2.01 -5.83
C VAL A 61 -4.65 1.43 -5.44
N TYR A 62 -4.83 1.06 -4.17
CA TYR A 62 -6.07 0.48 -3.67
C TYR A 62 -7.26 1.40 -3.94
N PHE A 63 -7.17 2.69 -3.59
CA PHE A 63 -8.22 3.64 -3.90
C PHE A 63 -8.38 3.87 -5.40
N ALA A 64 -7.29 4.04 -6.16
CA ALA A 64 -7.34 4.33 -7.59
C ALA A 64 -8.09 3.25 -8.39
N VAL A 65 -7.97 1.98 -7.98
CA VAL A 65 -8.65 0.86 -8.65
C VAL A 65 -9.94 0.41 -7.95
N ASN A 66 -10.38 1.16 -6.93
CA ASN A 66 -11.60 0.92 -6.17
C ASN A 66 -11.59 -0.41 -5.37
N GLY A 67 -10.42 -0.74 -4.81
CA GLY A 67 -10.15 -1.97 -4.09
C GLY A 67 -9.62 -3.10 -4.98
N PHE A 68 -8.84 -4.00 -4.40
CA PHE A 68 -8.37 -5.21 -5.05
C PHE A 68 -8.09 -6.32 -4.02
N VAL A 69 -7.98 -7.57 -4.48
CA VAL A 69 -7.69 -8.73 -3.63
C VAL A 69 -6.46 -9.46 -4.16
N GLU A 70 -5.47 -9.67 -3.28
CA GLU A 70 -4.24 -10.40 -3.63
C GLU A 70 -4.35 -11.92 -3.41
N GLU A 71 -5.37 -12.38 -2.67
CA GLU A 71 -5.62 -13.80 -2.47
C GLU A 71 -5.80 -14.52 -3.81
N GLY A 72 -5.12 -15.66 -3.96
CA GLY A 72 -5.16 -16.46 -5.19
C GLY A 72 -4.32 -15.92 -6.36
N THR A 73 -3.68 -14.75 -6.23
CA THR A 73 -2.78 -14.22 -7.29
C THR A 73 -1.41 -14.93 -7.30
N GLY A 74 -1.04 -15.58 -6.20
CA GLY A 74 0.26 -16.22 -6.00
C GLY A 74 1.32 -15.25 -5.46
N THR A 75 2.51 -15.75 -5.13
CA THR A 75 3.56 -14.97 -4.43
C THR A 75 4.15 -13.81 -5.23
N ARG A 76 3.92 -13.78 -6.54
CA ARG A 76 4.32 -12.71 -7.46
C ARG A 76 3.17 -12.30 -8.37
N GLY A 77 1.95 -12.54 -7.89
CA GLY A 77 0.73 -12.25 -8.60
C GLY A 77 0.48 -10.76 -8.72
N ILE A 78 -0.38 -10.40 -9.67
CA ILE A 78 -0.90 -9.04 -9.79
C ILE A 78 -2.42 -9.18 -9.75
N PRO A 79 -3.12 -8.44 -8.87
CA PRO A 79 -4.58 -8.47 -8.80
C PRO A 79 -5.22 -8.15 -10.16
N PRO A 80 -6.28 -8.86 -10.57
CA PRO A 80 -6.98 -8.60 -11.82
C PRO A 80 -7.45 -7.14 -11.95
N GLU A 81 -7.89 -6.51 -10.86
CA GLU A 81 -8.36 -5.12 -10.82
C GLU A 81 -7.24 -4.15 -11.19
N VAL A 82 -6.03 -4.39 -10.69
CA VAL A 82 -4.83 -3.61 -11.02
C VAL A 82 -4.48 -3.74 -12.51
N VAL A 83 -4.58 -4.95 -13.06
CA VAL A 83 -4.34 -5.20 -14.49
C VAL A 83 -5.39 -4.49 -15.35
N GLN A 84 -6.67 -4.56 -14.97
CA GLN A 84 -7.79 -3.95 -15.69
C GLN A 84 -7.74 -2.42 -15.67
N ALA A 85 -7.29 -1.82 -14.58
CA ALA A 85 -7.07 -0.37 -14.46
C ALA A 85 -5.97 0.15 -15.41
N GLY A 86 -5.08 -0.73 -15.86
CA GLY A 86 -4.12 -0.47 -16.92
C GLY A 86 -2.73 -0.07 -16.44
N LYS A 87 -1.92 0.44 -17.38
CA LYS A 87 -0.46 0.55 -17.21
C LYS A 87 -0.01 1.41 -16.02
N HIS A 88 -0.76 2.47 -15.70
CA HIS A 88 -0.38 3.36 -14.60
C HIS A 88 -0.54 2.68 -13.24
N ALA A 89 -1.70 2.02 -13.02
CA ALA A 89 -1.97 1.23 -11.83
C ALA A 89 -0.98 0.05 -11.70
N MET A 90 -0.76 -0.69 -12.77
CA MET A 90 0.19 -1.81 -12.79
C MET A 90 1.63 -1.34 -12.48
N ALA A 91 2.08 -0.22 -13.04
CA ALA A 91 3.40 0.31 -12.75
C ALA A 91 3.54 0.75 -11.28
N ALA A 92 2.56 1.48 -10.74
CA ALA A 92 2.56 1.90 -9.35
C ALA A 92 2.55 0.72 -8.39
N TYR A 93 1.70 -0.28 -8.63
CA TYR A 93 1.65 -1.52 -7.84
C TYR A 93 2.98 -2.26 -7.86
N LEU A 94 3.61 -2.42 -9.04
CA LEU A 94 4.92 -3.07 -9.11
C LEU A 94 6.01 -2.30 -8.35
N VAL A 95 5.92 -0.96 -8.26
CA VAL A 95 6.87 -0.14 -7.49
C VAL A 95 6.72 -0.35 -5.98
N THR A 96 5.55 -0.74 -5.47
CA THR A 96 5.42 -1.06 -4.03
C THR A 96 6.17 -2.34 -3.65
N GLN A 97 6.44 -3.21 -4.62
CA GLN A 97 7.13 -4.49 -4.42
C GLN A 97 8.59 -4.45 -4.87
N MET A 98 8.89 -3.71 -5.95
CA MET A 98 10.18 -3.69 -6.65
C MET A 98 10.70 -2.26 -6.80
N SER A 99 11.98 -2.10 -7.13
CA SER A 99 12.54 -0.75 -7.30
C SER A 99 11.98 -0.04 -8.55
N LEU A 100 11.89 1.29 -8.48
CA LEU A 100 11.53 2.16 -9.61
C LEU A 100 12.34 1.85 -10.87
N PHE A 101 13.66 1.66 -10.74
CA PHE A 101 14.56 1.35 -11.86
C PHE A 101 14.31 -0.04 -12.46
N TRP A 102 13.93 -1.02 -11.63
CA TRP A 102 13.56 -2.34 -12.14
C TRP A 102 12.26 -2.25 -12.95
N VAL A 103 11.26 -1.54 -12.42
CA VAL A 103 9.97 -1.33 -13.11
C VAL A 103 10.18 -0.54 -14.41
N SER A 104 11.00 0.52 -14.40
CA SER A 104 11.31 1.28 -15.62
C SER A 104 11.96 0.39 -16.69
N SER A 105 12.89 -0.48 -16.29
CA SER A 105 13.52 -1.47 -17.16
C SER A 105 12.51 -2.48 -17.72
N PHE A 106 11.60 -2.99 -16.89
CA PHE A 106 10.52 -3.89 -17.31
C PHE A 106 9.61 -3.26 -18.37
N TYR A 107 9.29 -1.97 -18.23
CA TYR A 107 8.49 -1.23 -19.20
C TYR A 107 9.29 -0.72 -20.42
N GLY A 108 10.62 -0.92 -20.45
CA GLY A 108 11.49 -0.40 -21.51
C GLY A 108 11.44 1.13 -21.59
N THR A 109 11.43 1.82 -20.45
CA THR A 109 11.27 3.28 -20.39
C THR A 109 12.11 3.92 -19.28
N GLU A 110 12.23 5.25 -19.33
CA GLU A 110 12.93 6.03 -18.31
C GLU A 110 12.17 6.05 -16.97
N PRO A 111 12.87 6.11 -15.82
CA PRO A 111 12.23 6.20 -14.50
C PRO A 111 11.21 7.33 -14.39
N THR A 112 11.47 8.47 -15.03
CA THR A 112 10.57 9.64 -15.05
C THR A 112 9.20 9.34 -15.67
N ARG A 113 9.11 8.35 -16.57
CA ARG A 113 7.80 7.91 -17.09
C ARG A 113 7.02 7.11 -16.06
N ILE A 114 7.70 6.30 -15.23
CA ILE A 114 7.06 5.54 -14.15
C ILE A 114 6.63 6.49 -13.03
N GLU A 115 7.44 7.49 -12.69
CA GLU A 115 7.07 8.55 -11.74
C GLU A 115 5.80 9.29 -12.19
N ARG A 116 5.67 9.57 -13.49
CA ARG A 116 4.43 10.16 -14.04
C ARG A 116 3.21 9.24 -13.86
N TYR A 117 3.37 7.93 -14.03
CA TYR A 117 2.29 6.98 -13.76
C TYR A 117 1.90 6.95 -12.28
N ILE A 118 2.88 7.01 -11.38
CA ILE A 118 2.63 7.13 -9.93
C ILE A 118 1.87 8.43 -9.63
N GLY A 119 2.24 9.55 -10.26
CA GLY A 119 1.51 10.82 -10.14
C GLY A 119 0.03 10.70 -10.53
N GLN A 120 -0.25 10.03 -11.66
CA GLN A 120 -1.63 9.79 -12.11
C GLN A 120 -2.44 8.95 -11.11
N VAL A 121 -1.83 7.89 -10.54
CA VAL A 121 -2.47 7.05 -9.51
C VAL A 121 -2.78 7.87 -8.26
N ARG A 122 -1.84 8.70 -7.80
CA ARG A 122 -2.02 9.59 -6.64
C ARG A 122 -3.16 10.60 -6.85
N GLU A 123 -3.21 11.23 -8.01
CA GLU A 123 -4.28 12.16 -8.38
C GLU A 123 -5.65 11.47 -8.41
N GLN A 124 -5.72 10.27 -9.01
CA GLN A 124 -6.95 9.48 -9.06
C GLN A 124 -7.41 9.03 -7.67
N ALA A 125 -6.49 8.53 -6.85
CA ALA A 125 -6.78 8.13 -5.47
C ALA A 125 -7.29 9.31 -4.63
N ALA A 126 -6.66 10.49 -4.75
CA ALA A 126 -7.12 11.70 -4.08
C ALA A 126 -8.53 12.11 -4.51
N SER A 127 -8.83 12.04 -5.82
CA SER A 127 -10.17 12.31 -6.35
C SER A 127 -11.21 11.34 -5.79
N ILE A 128 -10.91 10.05 -5.72
CA ILE A 128 -11.84 9.03 -5.20
C ILE A 128 -12.08 9.23 -3.70
N ARG A 129 -11.03 9.45 -2.92
CA ARG A 129 -11.15 9.73 -1.47
C ARG A 129 -12.00 10.98 -1.20
N ALA A 130 -11.86 12.03 -2.01
CA ALA A 130 -12.64 13.25 -1.88
C ALA A 130 -14.14 13.07 -2.23
N GLN A 131 -14.49 12.04 -3.01
CA GLN A 131 -15.88 11.73 -3.36
C GLN A 131 -16.55 10.79 -2.35
N ALA A 132 -15.75 10.03 -1.58
CA ALA A 132 -16.23 9.05 -0.61
C ALA A 132 -16.33 9.59 0.83
N GLY A 133 -15.81 10.80 1.10
CA GLY A 133 -15.94 11.51 2.37
C GLY A 133 -17.04 12.57 2.33
#